data_AF-A0A3R6R9Z5-F1
#
_entry.id   AF-A0A3R6R9Z5-F1
#
_cell.length_a   1.000
_cell.length_b   1.000
_cell.length_c   1.000
_cell.angle_alpha   90.00
_cell.angle_beta   90.00
_cell.angle_gamma   90.00
#
_symmetry.space_group_name_H-M   'P 1'
#
loop_
_entity.id
_entity.type
_entity.pdbx_description
1 polymer ?
#
loop_
_entity_poly.entity_id
_entity_poly.type
_entity_poly.pdbx_seq_one_letter_code
_entity_poly.pdbx_strand_id
1 'polypeptide(L)'
;MVPGIGSFREKFKDYTDYYTIIGGTACDILLSEADLPFRATKDIDMILIMEDNFPEFASIFWEYIKEGSYKCGWKNEENMHFYRFAEGKFGYPTMNELFSRNPGYHLEIEEGIVPIHVDDDTSSLSAILLNDDFISL
;
A
#
# COMPACT_ATOMS: atom_id res chain seq x y z
N MET A 1 2.71 5.97 15.89
CA MET A 1 3.66 5.84 14.77
C MET A 1 3.84 4.38 14.38
N VAL A 2 3.41 4.00 13.17
CA VAL A 2 3.60 2.67 12.59
C VAL A 2 5.09 2.28 12.58
N PRO A 3 5.48 1.12 13.15
CA PRO A 3 6.86 0.66 13.10
C PRO A 3 7.38 0.55 11.66
N GLY A 4 8.57 1.09 11.39
CA GLY A 4 9.17 1.05 10.04
C GLY A 4 8.64 2.10 9.06
N ILE A 5 7.68 2.96 9.44
CA ILE A 5 7.20 4.03 8.54
C ILE A 5 8.33 4.98 8.08
N GLY A 6 9.39 5.12 8.88
CA GLY A 6 10.55 5.94 8.53
C GLY A 6 11.28 5.43 7.27
N SER A 7 11.43 4.12 7.10
CA SER A 7 12.08 3.57 5.89
C SER A 7 11.25 3.85 4.65
N PHE A 8 9.92 3.74 4.79
CA PHE A 8 8.99 4.05 3.71
C PHE A 8 9.07 5.53 3.32
N ARG A 9 8.97 6.44 4.31
CA ARG A 9 9.03 7.89 4.06
C ARG A 9 10.35 8.31 3.41
N GLU A 10 11.47 7.72 3.82
CA GLU A 10 12.77 8.04 3.21
C GLU A 10 12.87 7.53 1.77
N LYS A 11 12.41 6.30 1.50
CA LYS A 11 12.48 5.71 0.15
C LYS A 11 11.63 6.48 -0.86
N PHE A 12 10.44 6.94 -0.45
CA PHE A 12 9.44 7.52 -1.34
C PHE A 12 9.30 9.05 -1.22
N LYS A 13 10.25 9.74 -0.58
CA LYS A 13 10.19 11.20 -0.35
C LYS A 13 10.06 12.05 -1.62
N ASP A 14 10.60 11.57 -2.73
CA ASP A 14 10.57 12.26 -4.03
C ASP A 14 9.38 11.81 -4.91
N TYR A 15 8.54 10.90 -4.39
CA TYR A 15 7.41 10.30 -5.11
C TYR A 15 6.07 10.53 -4.39
N THR A 16 5.95 11.58 -3.57
CA THR A 16 4.74 11.84 -2.76
C THR A 16 3.48 12.09 -3.57
N ASP A 17 3.61 12.49 -4.84
CA ASP A 17 2.47 12.70 -5.74
C ASP A 17 1.94 11.39 -6.37
N TYR A 18 2.64 10.27 -6.15
CA TYR A 18 2.33 8.98 -6.78
C TYR A 18 1.39 8.12 -5.95
N TYR A 19 1.21 8.44 -4.67
CA TYR A 19 0.36 7.69 -3.76
C TYR A 19 -0.23 8.58 -2.66
N THR A 20 -1.35 8.13 -2.08
CA THR A 20 -1.84 8.64 -0.81
C THR A 20 -1.90 7.51 0.20
N ILE A 21 -1.37 7.75 1.39
CA ILE A 21 -1.55 6.85 2.54
C ILE A 21 -2.99 7.05 3.04
N ILE A 22 -3.66 5.94 3.31
CA ILE A 22 -5.02 5.90 3.84
C ILE A 22 -5.09 4.98 5.06
N GLY A 23 -6.31 4.66 5.50
CA GLY A 23 -6.55 3.71 6.57
C GLY A 23 -5.98 4.15 7.92
N GLY A 24 -5.63 3.16 8.74
CA GLY A 24 -5.16 3.42 10.11
C GLY A 24 -3.85 4.19 10.16
N THR A 25 -2.99 4.08 9.15
CA THR A 25 -1.74 4.84 9.08
C THR A 25 -1.99 6.33 8.90
N ALA A 26 -2.94 6.72 8.04
CA ALA A 26 -3.32 8.13 7.88
C ALA A 26 -3.90 8.71 9.18
N CYS A 27 -4.77 7.95 9.87
CA CYS A 27 -5.31 8.34 11.17
C CYS A 27 -4.23 8.49 12.24
N ASP A 28 -3.26 7.58 12.31
CA ASP A 28 -2.14 7.65 13.26
C ASP A 28 -1.29 8.90 13.04
N ILE A 29 -1.00 9.25 11.77
CA ILE A 29 -0.24 10.45 11.41
C ILE A 29 -1.00 11.71 11.85
N LEU A 30 -2.26 11.87 11.42
CA LEU A 30 -3.06 13.07 11.69
C LEU A 30 -3.36 13.26 13.18
N LEU A 31 -3.65 12.18 13.92
CA LEU A 31 -3.94 12.26 15.35
C LEU A 31 -2.68 12.47 16.18
N SER A 32 -1.53 11.94 15.76
CA SER A 32 -0.24 12.23 16.41
C SER A 32 0.15 13.70 16.28
N GLU A 33 -0.14 14.35 15.15
CA GLU A 33 0.09 15.80 14.97
C GLU A 33 -0.81 16.66 15.87
N ALA A 34 -1.95 16.11 16.31
CA ALA A 34 -2.89 16.75 17.22
C ALA A 34 -2.70 16.37 18.70
N ASP A 35 -1.61 15.67 19.06
CA ASP A 35 -1.36 15.10 20.41
C ASP A 35 -2.48 14.17 20.92
N LEU A 36 -3.24 13.55 20.01
CA LEU A 36 -4.33 12.63 20.33
C LEU A 36 -3.85 11.17 20.24
N PRO A 37 -4.17 10.33 21.24
CA PRO A 37 -3.76 8.92 21.21
C PRO A 37 -4.55 8.14 20.15
N PHE A 38 -3.83 7.49 19.24
CA PHE A 38 -4.41 6.52 18.30
C PHE A 38 -3.70 5.18 18.40
N ARG A 39 -4.45 4.08 18.23
CA ARG A 39 -3.86 2.75 18.17
C ARG A 39 -3.24 2.57 16.78
N ALA A 40 -1.93 2.79 16.69
CA ALA A 40 -1.18 2.57 15.46
C ALA A 40 -1.46 1.16 14.88
N THR A 41 -1.75 1.11 13.58
CA THR A 41 -1.82 -0.14 12.81
C THR A 41 -0.40 -0.66 12.54
N LYS A 42 -0.30 -1.93 12.12
CA LYS A 42 0.99 -2.52 11.71
C LYS A 42 1.25 -2.39 10.21
N ASP A 43 0.24 -1.90 9.50
CA ASP A 43 0.10 -2.00 8.06
C ASP A 43 0.01 -0.58 7.48
N ILE A 44 0.71 -0.35 6.38
CA ILE A 44 0.58 0.87 5.57
C ILE A 44 -0.40 0.57 4.44
N ASP A 45 -1.53 1.27 4.44
CA ASP A 45 -2.50 1.22 3.36
C ASP A 45 -2.28 2.42 2.44
N MET A 46 -2.16 2.18 1.13
CA MET A 46 -1.96 3.27 0.17
C MET A 46 -2.71 3.08 -1.15
N ILE A 47 -3.18 4.19 -1.72
CA ILE A 47 -3.78 4.26 -3.05
C ILE A 47 -2.77 4.88 -3.99
N LEU A 48 -2.61 4.34 -5.20
CA LEU A 48 -1.82 4.98 -6.25
C LEU A 48 -2.60 6.09 -6.97
N ILE A 49 -1.93 7.22 -7.24
CA ILE A 49 -2.56 8.45 -7.78
C ILE A 49 -2.17 8.72 -9.25
N MET A 50 -0.92 8.47 -9.66
CA MET A 50 -0.44 8.87 -10.99
C MET A 50 0.03 7.70 -11.86
N GLU A 51 -0.53 7.62 -13.07
CA GLU A 51 -0.34 6.53 -14.03
C GLU A 51 0.70 6.85 -15.14
N ASP A 52 1.04 8.12 -15.38
CA ASP A 52 1.84 8.52 -16.56
C ASP A 52 3.37 8.31 -16.44
N ASN A 53 3.95 8.48 -15.24
CA ASN A 53 5.38 8.20 -14.95
C ASN A 53 5.56 6.92 -14.09
N PHE A 54 4.57 6.03 -14.17
CA PHE A 54 4.45 4.85 -13.33
C PHE A 54 5.63 3.86 -13.40
N PRO A 55 6.29 3.61 -14.56
CA PRO A 55 7.40 2.65 -14.62
C PRO A 55 8.57 2.98 -13.66
N GLU A 56 8.84 4.27 -13.43
CA GLU A 56 9.89 4.70 -12.50
C GLU A 56 9.51 4.38 -11.06
N PHE A 57 8.29 4.76 -10.66
CA PHE A 57 7.77 4.45 -9.32
C PHE A 57 7.71 2.94 -9.07
N ALA A 58 7.23 2.16 -10.05
CA ALA A 58 7.16 0.71 -9.95
C ALA A 58 8.55 0.08 -9.70
N SER A 59 9.58 0.57 -10.40
CA SER A 59 10.96 0.10 -10.18
C SER A 59 11.44 0.37 -8.76
N ILE A 60 11.25 1.59 -8.25
CA ILE A 60 11.65 1.96 -6.89
C ILE A 60 10.83 1.20 -5.84
N PHE A 61 9.55 0.98 -6.12
CA PHE A 61 8.67 0.21 -5.26
C PHE A 61 9.12 -1.25 -5.16
N TRP A 62 9.40 -1.90 -6.28
CA TRP A 62 9.90 -3.27 -6.28
C TRP A 62 11.26 -3.41 -5.58
N GLU A 63 12.15 -2.44 -5.74
CA GLU A 63 13.40 -2.37 -4.98
C GLU A 63 13.12 -2.35 -3.48
N TYR A 64 12.17 -1.52 -3.03
CA TYR A 64 11.76 -1.46 -1.62
C TYR A 64 11.17 -2.79 -1.12
N ILE A 65 10.33 -3.44 -1.93
CA ILE A 65 9.75 -4.76 -1.62
C ILE A 65 10.85 -5.82 -1.44
N LYS A 66 11.85 -5.83 -2.32
CA LYS A 66 13.01 -6.72 -2.22
C LYS A 66 13.88 -6.43 -1.00
N GLU A 67 14.20 -5.17 -0.76
CA GLU A 67 14.97 -4.73 0.40
C GLU A 67 14.30 -5.16 1.71
N GLY A 68 12.98 -5.00 1.81
CA GLY A 68 12.18 -5.43 2.95
C GLY A 68 11.94 -6.94 3.05
N SER A 69 12.33 -7.72 2.04
CA SER A 69 12.11 -9.17 1.94
C SER A 69 10.64 -9.59 2.04
N TYR A 70 9.76 -8.75 1.48
CA TYR A 70 8.33 -8.98 1.53
C TYR A 70 7.88 -10.16 0.67
N LYS A 71 6.79 -10.78 1.08
CA LYS A 71 6.01 -11.73 0.27
C LYS A 71 4.81 -11.01 -0.35
N CYS A 72 4.40 -11.39 -1.56
CA CYS A 72 3.37 -10.69 -2.33
C CYS A 72 2.13 -11.56 -2.56
N GLY A 73 0.96 -11.08 -2.18
CA GLY A 73 -0.33 -11.63 -2.61
C GLY A 73 -1.06 -10.60 -3.45
N TRP A 74 -1.87 -11.04 -4.40
CA TRP A 74 -2.68 -10.13 -5.21
C TRP A 74 -4.05 -10.70 -5.50
N LYS A 75 -5.01 -9.80 -5.71
CA LYS A 75 -6.38 -10.12 -6.14
C LYS A 75 -6.77 -9.15 -7.25
N ASN A 76 -7.36 -9.70 -8.31
CA ASN A 76 -7.94 -8.93 -9.40
C ASN A 76 -9.46 -8.99 -9.28
N GLU A 77 -10.11 -7.84 -9.23
CA GLU A 77 -11.56 -7.68 -9.36
C GLU A 77 -11.87 -6.78 -10.56
N GLU A 78 -13.10 -6.81 -11.08
CA GLU A 78 -13.47 -6.14 -12.35
C GLU A 78 -13.09 -4.65 -12.42
N ASN A 79 -13.06 -3.96 -11.28
CA ASN A 79 -12.80 -2.51 -11.20
C ASN A 79 -11.67 -2.15 -10.23
N MET A 80 -10.95 -3.14 -9.67
CA MET A 80 -9.95 -2.88 -8.64
C MET A 80 -8.87 -3.96 -8.60
N HIS A 81 -7.63 -3.51 -8.47
CA HIS A 81 -6.49 -4.38 -8.21
C HIS A 81 -5.96 -4.16 -6.80
N PHE A 82 -5.76 -5.27 -6.11
CA PHE A 82 -5.25 -5.30 -4.75
C PHE A 82 -3.94 -6.07 -4.70
N TYR A 83 -2.93 -5.45 -4.09
CA TYR A 83 -1.65 -6.08 -3.78
C TYR A 83 -1.40 -5.97 -2.28
N ARG A 84 -0.98 -7.09 -1.67
CA ARG A 84 -0.58 -7.19 -0.27
C ARG A 84 0.85 -7.67 -0.18
N PHE A 85 1.71 -6.83 0.38
CA PHE A 85 3.10 -7.15 0.68
C PHE A 85 3.24 -7.38 2.18
N ALA A 86 3.49 -8.61 2.59
CA ALA A 86 3.50 -9.01 4.00
C ALA A 86 4.86 -9.54 4.45
N GLU A 87 5.02 -9.67 5.77
CA GLU A 87 6.23 -10.19 6.44
C GLU A 87 7.48 -9.33 6.23
N GLY A 88 7.32 -8.00 6.24
CA GLY A 88 8.45 -7.07 6.18
C GLY A 88 9.45 -7.31 7.31
N LYS A 89 10.75 -7.27 6.98
CA LYS A 89 11.83 -7.45 7.95
C LYS A 89 11.89 -6.31 8.98
N PHE A 90 12.63 -6.51 10.07
CA PHE A 90 12.83 -5.48 11.09
C PHE A 90 13.35 -4.16 10.48
N GLY A 91 12.75 -3.04 10.92
CA GLY A 91 13.03 -1.70 10.39
C GLY A 91 12.13 -1.29 9.21
N TYR A 92 11.32 -2.21 8.69
CA TYR A 92 10.33 -1.97 7.65
C TYR A 92 8.90 -2.18 8.20
N PRO A 93 7.88 -1.60 7.55
CA PRO A 93 6.47 -1.87 7.86
C PRO A 93 6.18 -3.37 7.80
N THR A 94 5.32 -3.87 8.69
CA THR A 94 4.98 -5.31 8.67
C THR A 94 4.21 -5.69 7.43
N MET A 95 3.39 -4.76 6.92
CA MET A 95 2.59 -4.93 5.72
C MET A 95 2.50 -3.62 4.94
N ASN A 96 2.47 -3.73 3.61
CA ASN A 96 2.06 -2.66 2.71
C ASN A 96 0.91 -3.17 1.84
N GLU A 97 -0.19 -2.43 1.80
CA GLU A 97 -1.33 -2.70 0.93
C GLU A 97 -1.43 -1.62 -0.14
N LEU A 98 -1.54 -2.05 -1.40
CA LEU A 98 -1.58 -1.18 -2.55
C LEU A 98 -2.88 -1.41 -3.32
N PHE A 99 -3.61 -0.33 -3.55
CA PHE A 99 -4.86 -0.31 -4.28
C PHE A 99 -4.72 0.49 -5.58
N SER A 100 -5.20 -0.08 -6.68
CA SER A 100 -5.33 0.61 -7.97
C SER A 100 -6.77 0.56 -8.47
N ARG A 101 -7.28 1.71 -8.92
CA ARG A 101 -8.63 1.88 -9.49
C ARG A 101 -8.71 1.56 -10.99
N ASN A 102 -7.59 1.38 -11.67
CA ASN A 102 -7.58 1.12 -13.10
C ASN A 102 -7.53 -0.39 -13.36
N PRO A 103 -8.58 -1.01 -13.94
CA PRO A 103 -8.61 -2.46 -14.21
C PRO A 103 -7.61 -2.92 -15.29
N GLY A 104 -6.97 -2.01 -16.01
CA GLY A 104 -5.85 -2.30 -16.92
C GLY A 104 -4.50 -2.33 -16.22
N TYR A 105 -4.44 -2.01 -14.93
CA TYR A 105 -3.22 -1.94 -14.14
C TYR A 105 -2.82 -3.32 -13.61
N HIS A 106 -1.66 -3.80 -14.03
CA HIS A 106 -1.07 -5.02 -13.49
C HIS A 106 0.41 -4.79 -13.16
N LEU A 107 0.73 -4.74 -11.86
CA LEU A 107 2.11 -4.95 -11.42
C LEU A 107 2.47 -6.41 -11.66
N GLU A 108 3.33 -6.64 -12.66
CA GLU A 108 3.95 -7.94 -12.84
C GLU A 108 4.84 -8.24 -11.64
N ILE A 109 4.63 -9.41 -11.03
CA ILE A 109 5.39 -9.81 -9.84
C ILE A 109 6.81 -10.12 -10.27
N GLU A 110 7.76 -9.40 -9.67
CA GLU A 110 9.16 -9.55 -10.01
C GLU A 110 9.73 -10.90 -9.57
N GLU A 111 10.68 -11.44 -10.33
CA GLU A 111 11.40 -12.67 -9.96
C GLU A 111 12.05 -12.56 -8.58
N GLY A 112 11.92 -13.63 -7.79
CA GLY A 112 12.45 -13.70 -6.42
C GLY A 112 11.47 -13.24 -5.33
N ILE A 113 10.30 -12.70 -5.69
CA ILE A 113 9.22 -12.42 -4.75
C ILE A 113 8.39 -13.69 -4.52
N VAL A 114 8.16 -14.03 -3.25
CA VAL A 114 7.40 -15.22 -2.87
C VAL A 114 5.89 -14.90 -2.90
N PRO A 115 5.08 -15.63 -3.70
CA PRO A 115 3.65 -15.42 -3.73
C PRO A 115 2.97 -15.92 -2.44
N ILE A 116 1.94 -15.23 -1.97
CA ILE A 116 1.06 -15.66 -0.86
C ILE A 116 -0.40 -15.62 -1.28
N HIS A 117 -1.22 -16.46 -0.65
CA HIS A 117 -2.66 -16.46 -0.85
C HIS A 117 -3.30 -15.25 -0.18
N VAL A 118 -4.17 -14.55 -0.91
CA VAL A 118 -5.06 -13.52 -0.38
C VAL A 118 -6.43 -14.17 -0.19
N ASP A 119 -6.97 -14.13 1.02
CA ASP A 119 -8.28 -14.71 1.35
C ASP A 119 -9.39 -13.93 0.64
N ASP A 120 -10.36 -14.64 0.06
CA ASP A 120 -11.46 -14.10 -0.74
C ASP A 120 -12.37 -13.16 0.06
N ASP A 121 -12.48 -13.36 1.38
CA ASP A 121 -13.27 -12.54 2.31
C ASP A 121 -12.56 -11.24 2.73
N THR A 122 -11.33 -11.02 2.26
CA THR A 122 -10.55 -9.81 2.57
C THR A 122 -11.07 -8.61 1.76
N SER A 123 -12.24 -8.08 2.13
CA SER A 123 -12.67 -6.76 1.70
C SER A 123 -11.95 -5.72 2.56
N SER A 124 -10.84 -5.15 2.08
CA SER A 124 -10.21 -4.02 2.79
C SER A 124 -11.17 -2.83 2.71
N LEU A 125 -11.53 -2.24 3.86
CA LEU A 125 -12.45 -1.09 3.94
C LEU A 125 -11.96 0.09 3.08
N SER A 126 -10.63 0.21 2.98
CA SER A 126 -9.90 1.09 2.07
C SER A 126 -10.28 0.88 0.60
N ALA A 127 -10.43 -0.38 0.19
CA ALA A 127 -10.85 -0.81 -1.14
C ALA A 127 -12.33 -0.47 -1.41
N ILE A 128 -13.19 -0.61 -0.39
CA ILE A 128 -14.61 -0.26 -0.47
C ILE A 128 -14.78 1.26 -0.68
N LEU A 129 -14.02 2.08 0.05
CA LEU A 129 -14.03 3.54 -0.11
C LEU A 129 -13.51 4.01 -1.47
N LEU A 130 -12.87 3.15 -2.25
CA LEU A 130 -12.35 3.48 -3.59
C LEU A 130 -13.36 3.24 -4.71
N ASN A 131 -14.42 2.47 -4.44
CA ASN A 131 -15.47 2.17 -5.41
C ASN A 131 -16.37 3.41 -5.62
N ASP A 132 -16.61 3.77 -6.88
CA ASP A 132 -17.46 4.89 -7.27
C ASP A 132 -18.89 4.78 -6.69
N ASP A 133 -19.40 3.57 -6.49
CA ASP A 133 -20.70 3.33 -5.85
C ASP A 133 -20.74 3.87 -4.40
N PHE A 134 -19.60 3.86 -3.71
CA PHE A 134 -19.44 4.37 -2.34
C PHE A 134 -18.99 5.84 -2.27
N ILE A 135 -18.45 6.40 -3.37
CA ILE A 135 -18.04 7.83 -3.49
C ILE A 135 -19.11 8.67 -4.24
N SER A 136 -20.34 8.20 -4.30
CA SER A 136 -21.45 9.02 -4.82
C SER A 136 -21.91 10.06 -3.80
N LEU A 137 -21.21 11.21 -3.76
CA LEU A 137 -21.62 12.46 -3.10
C LEU A 137 -21.35 13.68 -4.00
#